data_AF-A0A7W3PJ25-F1
#
_entry.id   AF-A0A7W3PJ25-F1
#
_cell.length_a   1.000
_cell.length_b   1.000
_cell.length_c   1.000
_cell.angle_alpha   90.00
_cell.angle_beta   90.00
_cell.angle_gamma   90.00
#
_symmetry.space_group_name_H-M   'P 1'
#
loop_
_entity.id
_entity.type
_entity.pdbx_description
1 polymer ?
#
loop_
_entity_poly.entity_id
_entity_poly.type
_entity_poly.pdbx_seq_one_letter_code
_entity_poly.pdbx_strand_id
1 'polypeptide(L)'
;MTRRDDHEPARDYESGSRFGDLVERLNRRLRPYIGAAQLGVKNEAPLVRPADGGACPLCGAPMDEHVVDRSGVRTMVHCPETGVADPSAAAR
;
A
#
# COMPACT_ATOMS: atom_id res chain seq x y z
N MET A 1 -19.09 5.71 -40.64
CA MET A 1 -18.86 6.23 -39.28
C MET A 1 -20.02 5.78 -38.40
N THR A 2 -19.95 4.57 -37.86
CA THR A 2 -20.95 4.08 -36.89
C THR A 2 -20.45 4.39 -35.48
N ARG A 3 -21.12 5.31 -34.81
CA ARG A 3 -20.88 5.65 -33.40
C ARG A 3 -21.34 4.42 -32.59
N ARG A 4 -20.41 3.63 -32.09
CA ARG A 4 -20.71 2.58 -31.10
C ARG A 4 -21.00 3.32 -29.79
N ASP A 5 -22.27 3.38 -29.44
CA ASP A 5 -22.71 3.79 -28.11
C ASP A 5 -22.45 2.61 -27.18
N ASP A 6 -21.26 2.58 -26.57
CA ASP A 6 -20.92 1.65 -25.50
C ASP A 6 -21.70 2.06 -24.23
N HIS A 7 -22.98 1.69 -24.18
CA HIS A 7 -23.80 1.82 -22.98
C HIS A 7 -23.35 0.73 -21.98
N GLU A 8 -22.37 1.06 -21.15
CA GLU A 8 -21.99 0.25 -19.99
C GLU A 8 -23.24 0.05 -19.12
N PRO A 9 -23.66 -1.19 -18.81
CA PRO A 9 -24.85 -1.43 -18.01
C PRO A 9 -24.65 -0.78 -16.63
N ALA A 10 -25.60 0.06 -16.25
CA ALA A 10 -25.63 0.68 -14.93
C ALA A 10 -25.54 -0.43 -13.89
N ARG A 11 -24.42 -0.51 -13.19
CA ARG A 11 -24.23 -1.46 -12.09
C ARG A 11 -25.17 -1.09 -10.97
N ASP A 12 -26.05 -2.01 -10.61
CA ASP A 12 -27.02 -1.90 -9.52
C ASP A 12 -26.24 -1.89 -8.20
N TYR A 13 -25.68 -0.74 -7.82
CA TYR A 13 -25.17 -0.55 -6.46
C TYR A 13 -26.39 -0.59 -5.54
N GLU A 14 -26.50 -1.62 -4.70
CA GLU A 14 -27.44 -1.62 -3.56
C GLU A 14 -27.35 -0.26 -2.88
N SER A 15 -28.50 0.43 -2.77
CA SER A 15 -28.57 1.75 -2.16
C SER A 15 -27.91 1.69 -0.79
N GLY A 16 -26.80 2.42 -0.63
CA GLY A 16 -26.11 2.53 0.64
C GLY A 16 -27.03 3.15 1.69
N SER A 17 -26.61 3.13 2.96
CA SER A 17 -27.27 3.90 4.01
C SER A 17 -27.48 5.36 3.57
N ARG A 18 -28.47 6.07 4.14
CA ARG A 18 -28.74 7.50 3.84
C ARG A 18 -27.49 8.40 3.89
N PHE A 19 -26.52 8.02 4.72
CA PHE A 19 -25.22 8.69 4.80
C PHE A 19 -24.37 8.47 3.54
N GLY A 20 -24.32 7.24 3.02
CA GLY A 20 -23.64 6.90 1.77
C GLY A 20 -24.18 7.69 0.57
N ASP A 21 -25.51 7.83 0.49
CA ASP A 21 -26.14 8.61 -0.59
C ASP A 21 -25.78 10.10 -0.54
N LEU A 22 -25.71 10.68 0.68
CA LEU A 22 -25.29 12.05 0.88
C LEU A 22 -23.83 12.27 0.45
N VAL A 23 -22.94 11.34 0.83
CA VAL A 23 -21.53 11.38 0.47
C VAL A 23 -21.35 11.25 -1.05
N GLU A 24 -22.09 10.36 -1.72
CA GLU A 24 -21.99 10.23 -3.17
C GLU A 24 -22.51 11.46 -3.91
N ARG A 25 -23.57 12.10 -3.40
CA ARG A 25 -24.04 13.38 -3.95
C ARG A 25 -22.99 14.48 -3.83
N LEU A 26 -22.31 14.55 -2.69
CA LEU A 26 -21.21 15.49 -2.46
C LEU A 26 -20.03 15.21 -3.39
N ASN A 27 -19.61 13.95 -3.50
CA ASN A 27 -18.55 13.52 -4.41
C ASN A 27 -18.87 13.89 -5.87
N ARG A 28 -20.11 13.67 -6.32
CA ARG A 28 -20.54 14.02 -7.68
C ARG A 28 -20.44 15.51 -7.97
N ARG A 29 -20.66 16.37 -6.97
CA ARG A 29 -20.52 17.83 -7.10
C ARG A 29 -19.05 18.29 -7.12
N LEU A 30 -18.17 17.59 -6.41
CA LEU A 30 -16.76 17.94 -6.23
C LEU A 30 -15.85 17.44 -7.36
N ARG A 31 -16.12 16.26 -7.93
CA ARG A 31 -15.29 15.63 -8.99
C ARG A 31 -14.92 16.56 -10.16
N PRO A 32 -15.78 17.48 -10.64
CA PRO A 32 -15.38 18.43 -11.69
C PRO A 32 -14.24 19.38 -11.30
N TYR A 33 -14.02 19.61 -10.00
CA TYR A 33 -13.00 20.51 -9.48
C TYR A 33 -11.74 19.78 -9.00
N ILE A 34 -11.91 18.65 -8.32
CA ILE A 34 -10.79 17.90 -7.72
C ILE A 34 -10.30 16.74 -8.60
N GLY A 35 -11.04 16.42 -9.67
CA GLY A 35 -10.81 15.25 -10.49
C GLY A 35 -11.41 13.96 -9.91
N ALA A 36 -11.29 12.87 -10.66
CA ALA A 36 -11.59 11.54 -10.15
C ALA A 36 -10.43 11.04 -9.28
N ALA A 37 -10.71 10.09 -8.39
CA ALA A 37 -9.66 9.41 -7.65
C ALA A 37 -8.71 8.72 -8.64
N GLN A 38 -7.42 9.03 -8.51
CA GLN A 38 -6.34 8.38 -9.26
C GLN A 38 -6.12 6.98 -8.66
N LEU A 39 -7.05 6.06 -8.94
CA LEU A 39 -6.79 4.64 -8.80
C LEU A 39 -5.76 4.35 -9.91
N GLY A 40 -4.57 3.85 -9.53
CA GLY A 40 -3.45 3.58 -10.45
C GLY A 40 -3.85 2.79 -11.71
N VAL A 41 -2.92 2.60 -12.63
CA VAL A 41 -3.20 1.99 -13.94
C VAL A 41 -4.01 0.71 -13.76
N LYS A 42 -5.26 0.72 -14.24
CA LYS A 42 -6.14 -0.45 -14.17
C LYS A 42 -5.43 -1.58 -14.91
N ASN A 43 -5.22 -2.71 -14.24
CA ASN A 43 -4.44 -3.87 -14.69
C ASN A 43 -2.91 -3.75 -14.56
N GLU A 44 -2.39 -2.92 -13.66
CA GLU A 44 -1.00 -3.07 -13.23
C GLU A 44 -0.77 -4.50 -12.73
N ALA A 45 0.32 -5.12 -13.19
CA ALA A 45 0.69 -6.45 -12.71
C ALA A 45 0.85 -6.39 -11.19
N PRO A 46 0.47 -7.45 -10.46
CA PRO A 46 0.69 -7.50 -9.02
C PRO A 46 2.15 -7.15 -8.72
N LEU A 47 2.38 -6.21 -7.79
CA LEU A 47 3.72 -5.86 -7.36
C LEU A 47 4.43 -7.15 -6.93
N VAL A 48 5.45 -7.54 -7.69
CA VAL A 48 6.30 -8.69 -7.33
C VAL A 48 7.10 -8.26 -6.12
N ARG A 49 6.69 -8.72 -4.95
CA ARG A 49 7.46 -8.48 -3.73
C ARG A 49 8.83 -9.15 -3.91
N PRO A 50 9.95 -8.47 -3.62
CA PRO A 50 11.25 -9.10 -3.62
C PRO A 50 11.22 -10.37 -2.76
N ALA A 51 11.93 -11.41 -3.21
CA ALA A 51 12.18 -12.57 -2.36
C ALA A 51 12.87 -12.11 -1.06
N ASP A 52 12.43 -12.67 0.06
CA ASP A 52 13.00 -12.45 1.39
C ASP A 52 12.99 -10.97 1.88
N GLY A 53 11.99 -10.20 1.43
CA GLY A 53 11.80 -8.81 1.82
C GLY A 53 12.78 -7.82 1.18
N GLY A 54 13.70 -8.30 0.33
CA GLY A 54 14.78 -7.52 -0.27
C GLY A 54 16.04 -7.48 0.61
N ALA A 55 17.14 -6.97 0.05
CA ALA A 55 18.41 -6.83 0.76
C ALA A 55 18.40 -5.60 1.69
N CYS A 56 18.87 -5.75 2.92
CA CYS A 56 19.06 -4.64 3.84
C CYS A 56 20.12 -3.65 3.28
N PRO A 57 19.83 -2.34 3.23
CA PRO A 57 20.76 -1.36 2.67
C PRO A 57 22.00 -1.11 3.53
N LEU A 58 22.03 -1.63 4.76
CA LEU A 58 23.15 -1.44 5.70
C LEU A 58 24.08 -2.66 5.73
N CYS A 59 23.54 -3.87 5.86
CA CYS A 59 24.32 -5.09 6.01
C CYS A 59 24.25 -6.04 4.79
N GLY A 60 23.33 -5.81 3.84
CA GLY A 60 23.16 -6.63 2.65
C GLY A 60 22.42 -7.95 2.87
N ALA A 61 22.17 -8.37 4.12
CA ALA A 61 21.42 -9.59 4.43
C ALA A 61 19.92 -9.46 4.10
N PRO A 62 19.19 -10.56 3.89
CA PRO A 62 17.74 -10.54 3.66
C PRO A 62 16.98 -9.83 4.79
N MET A 63 16.04 -8.96 4.44
CA MET A 63 15.26 -8.19 5.41
C MET A 63 14.41 -9.08 6.34
N ASP A 64 14.02 -10.27 5.88
CA ASP A 64 13.26 -11.23 6.68
C ASP A 64 14.07 -11.84 7.85
N GLU A 65 15.41 -11.73 7.82
CA GLU A 65 16.27 -12.13 8.93
C GLU A 65 16.38 -11.06 10.05
N HIS A 66 15.84 -9.87 9.84
CA HIS A 66 15.96 -8.77 10.77
C HIS A 66 14.87 -8.80 11.86
N VAL A 67 15.24 -8.42 13.08
CA VAL A 67 14.28 -8.29 14.18
C VAL A 67 13.84 -6.84 14.31
N VAL A 68 12.53 -6.59 14.20
CA VAL A 68 11.93 -5.26 14.37
C VAL A 68 11.41 -5.10 15.79
N ASP A 69 12.15 -4.37 16.63
CA ASP A 69 11.76 -4.02 17.99
C ASP A 69 10.80 -2.82 17.99
N ARG A 70 9.60 -3.03 18.55
CA ARG A 70 8.53 -2.02 18.67
C ARG A 70 8.22 -1.67 20.12
N SER A 71 9.04 -2.13 21.08
CA SER A 71 8.81 -1.93 22.52
C SER A 71 9.16 -0.50 22.98
N GLY A 72 10.12 0.14 22.33
CA GLY A 72 10.58 1.49 22.68
C GLY A 72 9.73 2.62 22.09
N VAL A 73 10.09 3.86 22.46
CA VAL A 73 9.50 5.09 21.87
C VAL A 73 9.76 5.17 20.36
N ARG A 74 10.83 4.51 19.89
CA ARG A 74 11.19 4.42 18.47
C ARG A 74 11.27 2.96 18.07
N THR A 75 10.74 2.65 16.90
CA THR A 75 10.92 1.35 16.27
C THR A 75 12.36 1.22 15.81
N MET A 76 13.04 0.16 16.27
CA MET A 76 14.41 -0.16 15.89
C MET A 76 14.43 -1.46 15.07
N VAL A 77 15.36 -1.55 14.12
CA VAL A 77 15.58 -2.76 13.31
C VAL A 77 16.99 -3.25 13.60
N HIS A 78 17.10 -4.51 14.03
CA HIS A 78 18.37 -5.15 14.35
C HIS A 78 18.83 -6.01 13.19
N CYS A 79 20.08 -5.81 12.77
CA CYS A 79 20.72 -6.66 11.75
C CYS A 79 21.05 -8.04 12.35
N PRO A 80 21.01 -9.11 11.55
CA PRO A 80 21.49 -10.42 11.98
C PRO A 80 23.00 -10.40 12.21
N GLU A 81 23.51 -11.26 13.11
CA GLU A 81 24.94 -11.33 13.47
C GLU A 81 25.85 -11.65 12.29
N THR A 82 25.30 -12.22 11.21
CA THR A 82 26.00 -12.54 9.97
C THR A 82 26.28 -11.32 9.08
N GLY A 83 25.65 -10.17 9.37
CA GLY A 83 25.73 -8.96 8.52
C GLY A 83 26.77 -7.93 8.95
N VAL A 84 26.94 -7.69 10.25
CA VAL A 84 28.00 -6.89 10.90
C VAL A 84 28.01 -7.29 12.37
N ALA A 85 29.17 -7.61 12.95
CA ALA A 85 29.29 -7.99 14.36
C ALA A 85 28.71 -6.90 15.29
N ASP A 86 27.76 -7.28 16.14
CA ASP A 86 27.11 -6.40 17.12
C ASP A 86 27.95 -6.30 18.42
N PRO A 87 28.47 -5.12 18.81
CA PRO A 87 29.15 -4.93 20.09
C PRO A 87 28.20 -4.92 21.31
N SER A 88 26.88 -4.90 21.12
CA SER A 88 25.87 -4.88 22.20
C SER A 88 25.54 -6.28 22.76
N ALA A 89 25.93 -7.37 22.09
CA ALA A 89 25.68 -8.73 22.57
C ALA A 89 26.50 -9.10 23.82
N ALA A 90 27.58 -8.35 24.12
CA ALA A 90 28.46 -8.59 25.26
C ALA A 90 27.97 -8.00 26.61
N ALA A 91 26.84 -7.30 26.63
CA ALA A 91 26.34 -6.58 27.81
C ALA A 91 25.16 -7.26 28.53
N ARG A 92 24.91 -8.56 28.27
CA ARG A 92 23.89 -9.36 28.96
C ARG A 92 24.51 -10.44 29.82
#